data_AF-A0A2N2KR94-F1
#
_entry.id   AF-A0A2N2KR94-F1
#
_cell.length_a   1.000
_cell.length_b   1.000
_cell.length_c   1.000
_cell.angle_alpha   90.00
_cell.angle_beta   90.00
_cell.angle_gamma   90.00
#
_symmetry.space_group_name_H-M   'P 1'
#
loop_
_entity.id
_entity.type
_entity.pdbx_description
1 polymer ?
#
loop_
_entity_poly.entity_id
_entity_poly.type
_entity_poly.pdbx_seq_one_letter_code
_entity_poly.pdbx_strand_id
1 'polypeptide(L)'
;MNNSIKLFCDHLALEGKSPLTIEAYKLDLDQFHAFVKRFFESDDVPVQGITVLNIRDFLRHLNEIPDCNRSLARKSASLNSFFRYCKRQGICSINPMDKIKRPKYEKPLPKCFTEEEVRNLLAIPDTTSPFGMRNRAILETLYSCGLRLMELAGIKMNDLNMKTGLLKVTGKGDKQRIIPVGSFALAAITEYLPVRENLKTEQSPDRLFLTKSGKAFDTDQLDIILKRYFQLIARAKGYSPHTLRHSFATHMLARGADLRAIQELLGHALLSTTELYTHVSLEDIKKAYNKGHPRSS
;
A
#
# COMPACT_ATOMS: atom_id res chain seq x y z
N MET A 1 27.87 -17.82 -3.09
CA MET A 1 26.88 -16.72 -2.83
C MET A 1 25.50 -17.22 -2.43
N ASN A 2 24.96 -18.27 -3.07
CA ASN A 2 23.62 -18.82 -2.80
C ASN A 2 23.39 -19.18 -1.31
N ASN A 3 24.39 -19.77 -0.65
CA ASN A 3 24.28 -20.08 0.78
C ASN A 3 24.11 -18.82 1.64
N SER A 4 24.86 -17.75 1.34
CA SER A 4 24.73 -16.47 2.04
C SER A 4 23.37 -15.82 1.81
N ILE A 5 22.78 -15.96 0.62
CA ILE A 5 21.41 -15.48 0.32
C ILE A 5 20.40 -16.23 1.17
N LYS A 6 20.53 -17.56 1.28
CA LYS A 6 19.64 -18.38 2.13
C LYS A 6 19.71 -17.94 3.59
N LEU A 7 20.92 -17.85 4.16
CA LEU A 7 21.13 -17.40 5.54
C LEU A 7 20.60 -15.97 5.78
N PHE A 8 20.71 -15.09 4.78
CA PHE A 8 20.15 -13.75 4.87
C PHE A 8 18.62 -13.75 4.89
N CYS A 9 17.97 -14.59 4.08
CA CYS A 9 16.51 -14.75 4.10
C CYS A 9 16.02 -15.28 5.45
N ASP A 10 16.73 -16.25 6.03
CA ASP A 10 16.42 -16.79 7.37
C ASP A 10 16.57 -15.70 8.44
N HIS A 11 17.63 -14.89 8.35
CA HIS A 11 17.81 -13.73 9.23
C HIS A 11 16.68 -12.69 9.11
N LEU A 12 16.21 -12.38 7.90
CA LEU A 12 15.07 -11.47 7.70
C LEU A 12 13.76 -12.03 8.27
N ALA A 13 13.57 -13.34 8.22
CA ALA A 13 12.43 -14.01 8.83
C ALA A 13 12.47 -13.85 10.36
N LEU A 14 13.64 -14.04 10.98
CA LEU A 14 13.86 -13.81 12.41
C LEU A 14 13.65 -12.34 12.82
N GLU A 15 13.99 -11.38 11.97
CA GLU A 15 13.68 -9.94 12.18
C GLU A 15 12.19 -9.58 11.97
N GLY A 16 11.32 -10.56 11.67
CA GLY A 16 9.89 -10.34 11.51
C GLY A 16 9.50 -9.62 10.21
N LYS A 17 10.33 -9.69 9.16
CA LYS A 17 9.96 -9.15 7.84
C LYS A 17 8.85 -10.00 7.23
N SER A 18 7.91 -9.35 6.51
CA SER A 18 6.81 -10.07 5.85
C SER A 18 7.34 -11.03 4.77
N PRO A 19 6.71 -12.20 4.56
CA PRO A 19 7.11 -13.17 3.53
C PRO A 19 7.31 -12.56 2.14
N LEU A 20 6.39 -11.68 1.71
CA LEU A 20 6.47 -10.96 0.43
C LEU A 20 7.73 -10.10 0.29
N THR A 21 8.19 -9.49 1.39
CA THR A 21 9.43 -8.70 1.37
C THR A 21 10.65 -9.60 1.24
N ILE A 22 10.65 -10.74 1.94
CA ILE A 22 11.73 -11.73 1.89
C ILE A 22 11.84 -12.30 0.47
N GLU A 23 10.71 -12.69 -0.12
CA GLU A 23 10.64 -13.19 -1.49
C GLU A 23 11.12 -12.15 -2.51
N ALA A 24 10.68 -10.89 -2.38
CA ALA A 24 11.14 -9.81 -3.25
C ALA A 24 12.66 -9.55 -3.12
N TYR A 25 13.22 -9.65 -1.91
CA TYR A 25 14.66 -9.48 -1.68
C TYR A 25 15.44 -10.66 -2.25
N LYS A 26 14.95 -11.89 -2.03
CA LYS A 26 15.54 -13.10 -2.61
C LYS A 26 15.60 -13.01 -4.13
N LEU A 27 14.49 -12.68 -4.77
CA LEU A 27 14.42 -12.51 -6.22
C LEU A 27 15.42 -11.47 -6.74
N ASP A 28 15.59 -10.35 -6.03
CA ASP A 28 16.57 -9.33 -6.41
C ASP A 28 18.01 -9.84 -6.31
N LEU A 29 18.33 -10.58 -5.23
CA LEU A 29 19.65 -11.14 -4.98
C LEU A 29 19.97 -12.29 -5.94
N ASP A 30 18.99 -13.11 -6.30
CA ASP A 30 19.15 -14.19 -7.28
C ASP A 30 19.44 -13.61 -8.67
N GLN A 31 18.74 -12.54 -9.06
CA GLN A 31 19.03 -11.81 -10.31
C GLN A 31 20.42 -11.18 -10.31
N PHE A 32 20.84 -10.61 -9.18
CA PHE A 32 22.20 -10.09 -9.04
C PHE A 32 23.25 -11.22 -9.11
N HIS A 33 23.03 -12.34 -8.41
CA HIS A 33 23.90 -13.50 -8.44
C HIS A 33 24.07 -14.02 -9.87
N ALA A 34 22.96 -14.21 -10.60
CA ALA A 34 22.98 -14.60 -12.00
C ALA A 34 23.74 -13.61 -12.88
N PHE A 35 23.62 -12.30 -12.61
CA PHE A 35 24.39 -11.29 -13.33
C PHE A 35 25.88 -11.39 -13.06
N VAL A 36 26.30 -11.48 -11.78
CA VAL A 36 27.72 -11.43 -11.42
C VAL A 36 28.48 -12.70 -11.73
N LYS A 37 27.81 -13.85 -11.89
CA LYS A 37 28.43 -15.10 -12.33
C LYS A 37 29.33 -14.93 -13.55
N ARG A 38 28.99 -14.04 -14.48
CA ARG A 38 29.78 -13.74 -15.69
C ARG A 38 31.22 -13.26 -15.41
N PHE A 39 31.50 -12.79 -14.20
CA PHE A 39 32.81 -12.25 -13.80
C PHE A 39 33.65 -13.26 -12.99
N PHE A 40 33.15 -14.48 -12.79
CA PHE A 40 33.84 -15.52 -12.02
C PHE A 40 33.94 -16.80 -12.84
N GLU A 41 35.04 -17.54 -12.66
CA GLU A 41 35.29 -18.80 -13.38
C GLU A 41 34.44 -19.97 -12.85
N SER A 42 33.94 -19.85 -11.61
CA SER A 42 33.13 -20.86 -10.94
C SER A 42 31.69 -20.40 -10.77
N ASP A 43 30.77 -21.36 -10.78
CA ASP A 43 29.36 -21.15 -10.46
C ASP A 43 29.14 -20.67 -9.02
N ASP A 44 30.07 -21.00 -8.10
CA ASP A 44 30.01 -20.48 -6.73
C ASP A 44 30.75 -19.14 -6.63
N VAL A 45 29.98 -18.07 -6.78
CA VAL A 45 30.47 -16.70 -6.62
C VAL A 45 30.81 -16.44 -5.15
N PRO A 46 32.07 -16.20 -4.76
CA PRO A 46 32.41 -15.82 -3.39
C PRO A 46 31.93 -14.40 -3.12
N VAL A 47 31.19 -14.19 -2.03
CA VAL A 47 30.64 -12.86 -1.70
C VAL A 47 31.76 -11.83 -1.46
N GLN A 48 32.91 -12.29 -0.96
CA GLN A 48 34.12 -11.50 -0.75
C GLN A 48 34.76 -11.00 -2.04
N GLY A 49 34.59 -11.74 -3.14
CA GLY A 49 35.12 -11.37 -4.45
C GLY A 49 34.30 -10.30 -5.16
N ILE A 50 33.11 -9.94 -4.64
CA ILE A 50 32.23 -8.97 -5.28
C ILE A 50 32.74 -7.56 -5.01
N THR A 51 33.11 -6.87 -6.08
CA THR A 51 33.66 -5.52 -6.04
C THR A 51 32.59 -4.45 -6.31
N VAL A 52 32.94 -3.19 -6.04
CA VAL A 52 32.13 -2.02 -6.40
C VAL A 52 31.88 -1.95 -7.91
N LEU A 53 32.81 -2.41 -8.74
CA LEU A 53 32.65 -2.43 -10.20
C LEU A 53 31.54 -3.40 -10.61
N ASN A 54 31.54 -4.63 -10.08
CA ASN A 54 30.52 -5.62 -10.44
C ASN A 54 29.10 -5.12 -10.14
N ILE A 55 28.93 -4.38 -9.04
CA ILE A 55 27.64 -3.81 -8.68
C ILE A 55 27.28 -2.62 -9.59
N ARG A 56 28.24 -1.75 -9.93
CA ARG A 56 27.99 -0.65 -10.88
C ARG A 56 27.59 -1.17 -12.25
N ASP A 57 28.23 -2.23 -12.72
CA ASP A 57 27.89 -2.85 -14.01
C ASP A 57 26.52 -3.52 -13.96
N PHE A 58 26.14 -4.12 -12.83
CA PHE A 58 24.76 -4.63 -12.64
C PHE A 58 23.72 -3.51 -12.70
N LEU A 59 23.97 -2.40 -12.00
CA LEU A 59 23.05 -1.26 -12.03
C LEU A 59 22.96 -0.63 -13.42
N ARG A 60 24.07 -0.60 -14.18
CA ARG A 60 24.07 -0.15 -15.58
C ARG A 60 23.23 -1.08 -16.46
N HIS A 61 23.46 -2.38 -16.37
CA HIS A 61 22.71 -3.38 -17.12
C HIS A 61 21.21 -3.30 -16.86
N LEU A 62 20.80 -3.08 -15.61
CA LEU A 62 19.39 -2.89 -15.26
C LEU A 62 18.79 -1.59 -15.82
N ASN A 63 19.61 -0.55 -16.01
CA ASN A 63 19.18 0.72 -16.57
C ASN A 63 18.99 0.66 -18.10
N GLU A 64 19.63 -0.30 -18.77
CA GLU A 64 19.47 -0.57 -20.21
C GLU A 64 18.19 -1.37 -20.52
N ILE A 65 17.53 -1.92 -19.50
CA ILE A 65 16.26 -2.67 -19.65
C ILE A 65 15.08 -1.68 -19.48
N PRO A 66 14.17 -1.56 -20.46
CA PRO A 66 12.96 -0.74 -20.35
C PRO A 66 12.13 -1.10 -19.10
N ASP A 67 11.51 -0.11 -18.46
CA ASP A 67 10.64 -0.23 -17.27
C ASP A 67 11.30 -0.65 -15.92
N CYS A 68 12.63 -0.75 -15.82
CA CYS A 68 13.29 -1.19 -14.59
C CYS A 68 13.52 -0.10 -13.51
N ASN A 69 13.13 1.16 -13.74
CA ASN A 69 13.49 2.29 -12.88
C ASN A 69 13.00 2.18 -11.42
N ARG A 70 11.77 1.71 -11.20
CA ARG A 70 11.26 1.44 -9.84
C ARG A 70 11.91 0.19 -9.22
N SER A 71 12.38 -0.73 -10.06
CA SER A 71 13.13 -1.93 -9.70
C SER A 71 14.53 -1.60 -9.21
N LEU A 72 15.22 -0.62 -9.82
CA LEU A 72 16.59 -0.20 -9.46
C LEU A 72 16.73 0.25 -8.00
N ALA A 73 15.81 1.08 -7.51
CA ALA A 73 15.84 1.56 -6.13
C ALA A 73 15.63 0.42 -5.13
N ARG A 74 14.68 -0.48 -5.41
CA ARG A 74 14.41 -1.66 -4.58
C ARG A 74 15.59 -2.64 -4.59
N LYS A 75 16.14 -2.94 -5.77
CA LYS A 75 17.33 -3.80 -5.95
C LYS A 75 18.56 -3.23 -5.24
N SER A 76 18.77 -1.92 -5.33
CA SER A 76 19.84 -1.26 -4.59
C SER A 76 19.64 -1.37 -3.07
N ALA A 77 18.39 -1.30 -2.60
CA ALA A 77 18.08 -1.46 -1.17
C ALA A 77 18.29 -2.90 -0.68
N SER A 78 17.85 -3.90 -1.45
CA SER A 78 18.04 -5.32 -1.12
C SER A 78 19.53 -5.71 -1.13
N LEU A 79 20.30 -5.28 -2.13
CA LEU A 79 21.76 -5.45 -2.16
C LEU A 79 22.45 -4.83 -0.95
N ASN A 80 22.09 -3.59 -0.60
CA ASN A 80 22.70 -2.94 0.55
C ASN A 80 22.33 -3.62 1.87
N SER A 81 21.10 -4.12 2.01
CA SER A 81 20.68 -4.89 3.18
C SER A 81 21.46 -6.19 3.31
N PHE A 82 21.65 -6.89 2.19
CA PHE A 82 22.42 -8.13 2.11
C PHE A 82 23.90 -7.93 2.47
N PHE A 83 24.59 -6.97 1.84
CA PHE A 83 26.01 -6.75 2.13
C PHE A 83 26.26 -6.19 3.54
N ARG A 84 25.32 -5.44 4.12
CA ARG A 84 25.37 -5.11 5.56
C ARG A 84 25.25 -6.35 6.43
N TYR A 85 24.39 -7.29 6.08
CA TYR A 85 24.31 -8.57 6.78
C TYR A 85 25.63 -9.36 6.64
N CYS A 86 26.17 -9.50 5.42
CA CYS A 86 27.44 -10.19 5.19
C CYS A 86 28.60 -9.54 5.96
N LYS A 87 28.65 -8.21 6.05
CA LYS A 87 29.62 -7.51 6.89
C LYS A 87 29.44 -7.82 8.38
N ARG A 88 28.19 -7.78 8.89
CA ARG A 88 27.88 -8.11 10.29
C ARG A 88 28.24 -9.55 10.67
N GLN A 89 28.09 -10.49 9.74
CA GLN A 89 28.43 -11.90 9.94
C GLN A 89 29.91 -12.22 9.68
N GLY A 90 30.75 -11.22 9.41
CA GLY A 90 32.18 -11.42 9.12
C GLY A 90 32.46 -12.09 7.76
N ILE A 91 31.44 -12.29 6.93
CA ILE A 91 31.59 -12.86 5.57
C ILE A 91 32.38 -11.87 4.70
N CYS A 92 32.09 -10.57 4.80
CA CYS A 92 32.81 -9.52 4.08
C CYS A 92 33.49 -8.56 5.06
N SER A 93 34.72 -8.15 4.78
CA SER A 93 35.43 -7.12 5.58
C SER A 93 34.84 -5.72 5.35
N ILE A 94 34.38 -5.45 4.13
CA ILE A 94 33.78 -4.17 3.72
C ILE A 94 32.42 -4.38 3.07
N ASN A 95 31.54 -3.38 3.16
CA ASN A 95 30.31 -3.36 2.38
C ASN A 95 30.57 -2.63 1.05
N PRO A 96 30.59 -3.33 -0.10
CA PRO A 96 30.86 -2.69 -1.40
C PRO A 96 29.77 -1.67 -1.79
N MET A 97 28.57 -1.76 -1.20
CA MET A 97 27.49 -0.79 -1.42
C MET A 97 27.73 0.57 -0.75
N ASP A 98 28.65 0.68 0.21
CA ASP A 98 28.94 1.96 0.91
C ASP A 98 29.50 3.01 -0.07
N LYS A 99 30.22 2.58 -1.12
CA LYS A 99 30.81 3.45 -2.15
C LYS A 99 29.89 3.68 -3.36
N ILE A 100 28.66 3.16 -3.32
CA ILE A 100 27.69 3.28 -4.40
C ILE A 100 26.71 4.38 -4.03
N LYS A 101 26.85 5.52 -4.71
CA LYS A 101 25.86 6.59 -4.63
C LYS A 101 24.54 6.05 -5.16
N ARG A 102 23.56 5.94 -4.27
CA ARG A 102 22.18 5.66 -4.69
C ARG A 102 21.77 6.77 -5.66
N PRO A 103 21.19 6.44 -6.82
CA PRO A 103 20.64 7.48 -7.67
C PRO A 103 19.64 8.28 -6.83
N LYS A 104 19.89 9.57 -6.64
CA LYS A 104 18.92 10.49 -6.04
C LYS A 104 17.85 10.69 -7.09
N TYR A 105 16.86 9.80 -7.10
CA TYR A 105 15.68 10.03 -7.90
C TYR A 105 14.96 11.23 -7.31
N GLU A 106 14.79 12.28 -8.10
CA GLU A 106 13.81 13.31 -7.82
C GLU A 106 12.51 12.59 -7.53
N LYS A 107 11.98 12.76 -6.31
CA LYS A 107 10.65 12.23 -6.02
C LYS A 107 9.71 13.08 -6.89
N PRO A 108 9.07 12.52 -7.93
CA PRO A 108 8.01 13.27 -8.60
C PRO A 108 7.02 13.66 -7.51
N LEU A 109 6.50 14.89 -7.58
CA LEU A 109 5.48 15.35 -6.64
C LEU A 109 4.37 14.29 -6.57
N PRO A 110 3.95 13.89 -5.36
CA PRO A 110 2.93 12.87 -5.22
C PRO A 110 1.71 13.24 -6.06
N LYS A 111 1.38 12.40 -7.04
CA LYS A 111 0.19 12.59 -7.85
C LYS A 111 -1.02 12.44 -6.92
N CYS A 112 -1.86 13.46 -6.87
CA CYS A 112 -3.15 13.43 -6.17
C CYS A 112 -4.27 13.56 -7.20
N PHE A 113 -5.43 13.01 -6.86
CA PHE A 113 -6.68 13.43 -7.48
C PHE A 113 -7.02 14.82 -6.95
N THR A 114 -7.51 15.69 -7.83
CA THR A 114 -8.24 16.90 -7.42
C THR A 114 -9.61 16.51 -6.85
N GLU A 115 -10.25 17.38 -6.08
CA GLU A 115 -11.60 17.13 -5.56
C GLU A 115 -12.62 16.90 -6.70
N GLU A 116 -12.46 17.60 -7.82
CA GLU A 116 -13.29 17.42 -9.02
C GLU A 116 -13.07 16.04 -9.66
N GLU A 117 -11.82 15.61 -9.82
CA GLU A 117 -11.53 14.26 -10.31
C GLU A 117 -12.09 13.18 -9.39
N VAL A 118 -12.04 13.37 -8.06
CA VAL A 118 -12.70 12.44 -7.13
C VAL A 118 -14.22 12.45 -7.32
N ARG A 119 -14.84 13.62 -7.44
CA ARG A 119 -16.29 13.72 -7.65
C ARG A 119 -16.72 12.98 -8.93
N ASN A 120 -15.98 13.21 -10.02
CA ASN A 120 -16.20 12.52 -11.28
C ASN A 120 -15.96 11.02 -11.12
N LEU A 121 -14.91 10.61 -10.40
CA LEU A 121 -14.56 9.18 -10.21
C LEU A 121 -15.71 8.44 -9.55
N LEU A 122 -16.23 9.04 -8.48
CA LEU A 122 -17.32 8.49 -7.71
C LEU A 122 -18.58 8.40 -8.56
N ALA A 123 -18.83 9.33 -9.48
CA ALA A 123 -20.01 9.35 -10.37
C ALA A 123 -20.03 8.29 -11.48
N ILE A 124 -18.91 7.65 -11.81
CA ILE A 124 -18.81 6.73 -12.97
C ILE A 124 -19.61 5.42 -12.81
N PRO A 125 -19.62 4.72 -11.66
CA PRO A 125 -20.31 3.43 -11.56
C PRO A 125 -21.81 3.58 -11.85
N ASP A 126 -22.32 2.74 -12.76
CA ASP A 126 -23.73 2.69 -13.14
C ASP A 126 -24.60 2.13 -12.00
N THR A 127 -25.29 3.00 -11.30
CA THR A 127 -26.15 2.63 -10.17
C THR A 127 -27.46 1.95 -10.60
N THR A 128 -27.75 1.80 -11.90
CA THR A 128 -28.86 0.96 -12.37
C THR A 128 -28.50 -0.53 -12.34
N SER A 129 -27.20 -0.86 -12.31
CA SER A 129 -26.67 -2.22 -12.22
C SER A 129 -26.32 -2.60 -10.78
N PRO A 130 -26.63 -3.84 -10.33
CA PRO A 130 -26.19 -4.34 -9.02
C PRO A 130 -24.67 -4.22 -8.80
N PHE A 131 -23.87 -4.44 -9.84
CA PHE A 131 -22.42 -4.34 -9.74
C PHE A 131 -21.92 -2.90 -9.71
N GLY A 132 -22.62 -1.96 -10.36
CA GLY A 132 -22.27 -0.56 -10.28
C GLY A 132 -22.64 0.04 -8.93
N MET A 133 -23.78 -0.31 -8.33
CA MET A 133 -24.12 0.01 -6.93
C MET A 133 -23.03 -0.48 -5.96
N ARG A 134 -22.63 -1.76 -6.08
CA ARG A 134 -21.52 -2.31 -5.29
C ARG A 134 -20.23 -1.51 -5.47
N ASN A 135 -19.84 -1.26 -6.72
CA ASN A 135 -18.57 -0.60 -7.01
C ASN A 135 -18.59 0.87 -6.56
N ARG A 136 -19.75 1.54 -6.61
CA ARG A 136 -19.96 2.87 -6.02
C ARG A 136 -19.74 2.85 -4.52
N ALA A 137 -20.35 1.90 -3.82
CA ALA A 137 -20.18 1.75 -2.37
C ALA A 137 -18.70 1.49 -2.00
N ILE A 138 -17.99 0.65 -2.77
CA ILE A 138 -16.55 0.39 -2.59
C ILE A 138 -15.73 1.67 -2.74
N LEU A 139 -15.94 2.44 -3.83
CA LEU A 139 -15.21 3.66 -4.11
C LEU A 139 -15.48 4.77 -3.09
N GLU A 140 -16.76 5.00 -2.76
CA GLU A 140 -17.16 5.98 -1.75
C GLU A 140 -16.58 5.62 -0.38
N THR A 141 -16.66 4.35 0.05
CA THR A 141 -16.08 3.91 1.33
C THR A 141 -14.57 4.08 1.35
N LEU A 142 -13.89 3.68 0.28
CA LEU A 142 -12.43 3.79 0.18
C LEU A 142 -11.95 5.24 0.30
N TYR A 143 -12.61 6.17 -0.38
CA TYR A 143 -12.28 7.60 -0.31
C TYR A 143 -12.70 8.20 1.03
N SER A 144 -13.96 8.01 1.43
CA SER A 144 -14.57 8.56 2.66
C SER A 144 -13.75 8.25 3.90
N CYS A 145 -13.20 7.05 3.97
CA CYS A 145 -12.50 6.54 5.16
C CYS A 145 -10.97 6.53 4.98
N GLY A 146 -10.47 6.92 3.80
CA GLY A 146 -9.05 6.86 3.46
C GLY A 146 -8.42 5.47 3.64
N LEU A 147 -9.13 4.39 3.34
CA LEU A 147 -8.72 3.01 3.69
C LEU A 147 -7.58 2.46 2.81
N ARG A 148 -6.86 1.45 3.31
CA ARG A 148 -6.06 0.55 2.46
C ARG A 148 -6.97 -0.49 1.82
N LEU A 149 -6.56 -1.09 0.70
CA LEU A 149 -7.33 -2.17 0.07
C LEU A 149 -7.57 -3.36 1.00
N MET A 150 -6.56 -3.77 1.74
CA MET A 150 -6.69 -4.87 2.71
C MET A 150 -7.67 -4.52 3.84
N GLU A 151 -7.68 -3.25 4.27
CA GLU A 151 -8.64 -2.77 5.27
C GLU A 151 -10.06 -2.81 4.70
N LEU A 152 -10.26 -2.34 3.46
CA LEU A 152 -11.53 -2.35 2.74
C LEU A 152 -12.07 -3.78 2.52
N ALA A 153 -11.23 -4.69 2.04
CA ALA A 153 -11.58 -6.11 1.87
C ALA A 153 -11.91 -6.79 3.21
N GLY A 154 -11.33 -6.28 4.30
CA GLY A 154 -11.46 -6.80 5.65
C GLY A 154 -12.71 -6.36 6.40
N ILE A 155 -13.49 -5.39 5.90
CA ILE A 155 -14.66 -4.87 6.64
C ILE A 155 -15.71 -5.97 6.81
N LYS A 156 -16.16 -6.22 8.04
CA LYS A 156 -17.29 -7.09 8.37
C LYS A 156 -18.59 -6.30 8.48
N MET A 157 -19.74 -6.98 8.43
CA MET A 157 -21.04 -6.30 8.57
C MET A 157 -21.17 -5.59 9.93
N ASN A 158 -20.69 -6.24 10.99
CA ASN A 158 -20.76 -5.71 12.35
C ASN A 158 -19.68 -4.65 12.66
N ASP A 159 -18.78 -4.37 11.73
CA ASP A 159 -17.78 -3.31 11.92
C ASP A 159 -18.34 -1.92 11.60
N LEU A 160 -19.42 -1.85 10.81
CA LEU A 160 -20.07 -0.60 10.42
C LEU A 160 -21.35 -0.37 11.22
N ASN A 161 -21.37 0.71 11.99
CA ASN A 161 -22.58 1.18 12.64
C ASN A 161 -23.24 2.28 11.79
N MET A 162 -24.23 1.89 10.98
CA MET A 162 -24.97 2.79 10.08
C MET A 162 -25.67 3.95 10.81
N LYS A 163 -26.10 3.75 12.07
CA LYS A 163 -26.80 4.78 12.85
C LYS A 163 -25.85 5.89 13.31
N THR A 164 -24.65 5.51 13.75
CA THR A 164 -23.66 6.45 14.26
C THR A 164 -22.69 6.95 13.19
N GLY A 165 -22.69 6.34 12.00
CA GLY A 165 -21.75 6.63 10.94
C GLY A 165 -20.30 6.29 11.31
N LEU A 166 -20.08 5.25 12.10
CA LEU A 166 -18.76 4.84 12.58
C LEU A 166 -18.39 3.47 12.03
N LEU A 167 -17.15 3.35 11.54
CA LEU A 167 -16.56 2.13 11.04
C LEU A 167 -15.36 1.73 11.92
N LYS A 168 -15.36 0.49 12.38
CA LYS A 168 -14.20 -0.13 13.02
C LYS A 168 -13.30 -0.73 11.94
N VAL A 169 -12.03 -0.37 11.95
CA VAL A 169 -11.05 -0.81 10.95
C VAL A 169 -9.88 -1.51 11.64
N THR A 170 -9.56 -2.71 11.18
CA THR A 170 -8.37 -3.46 11.62
C THR A 170 -7.24 -3.28 10.62
N GLY A 171 -6.15 -2.67 11.07
CA GLY A 171 -4.94 -2.42 10.29
C GLY A 171 -3.82 -3.43 10.53
N LYS A 172 -2.60 -3.07 10.12
CA LYS A 172 -1.40 -3.91 10.28
C LYS A 172 -1.10 -4.15 11.77
N GLY A 173 -0.80 -5.40 12.12
CA GLY A 173 -0.50 -5.81 13.50
C GLY A 173 -1.74 -5.87 14.38
N ASP A 174 -2.91 -6.15 13.80
CA ASP A 174 -4.23 -6.25 14.45
C ASP A 174 -4.67 -4.99 15.22
N LYS A 175 -4.05 -3.85 14.89
CA LYS A 175 -4.40 -2.57 15.49
C LYS A 175 -5.75 -2.10 14.97
N GLN A 176 -6.69 -1.86 15.88
CA GLN A 176 -8.02 -1.38 15.55
C GLN A 176 -8.13 0.13 15.74
N ARG A 177 -8.95 0.77 14.90
CA ARG A 177 -9.33 2.17 15.04
C ARG A 177 -10.79 2.37 14.63
N ILE A 178 -11.44 3.38 15.22
CA ILE A 178 -12.78 3.78 14.84
C ILE A 178 -12.67 5.06 14.01
N ILE A 179 -13.31 5.07 12.84
CA ILE A 179 -13.29 6.22 11.94
C ILE A 179 -14.73 6.59 11.53
N PRO A 180 -15.02 7.89 11.35
CA PRO A 180 -16.28 8.34 10.77
C PRO A 180 -16.39 7.95 9.30
N VAL A 181 -17.62 7.73 8.86
CA VAL A 181 -18.01 7.45 7.48
C VAL A 181 -18.92 8.58 7.02
N GLY A 182 -18.57 9.23 5.92
CA GLY A 182 -19.35 10.33 5.35
C GLY A 182 -20.72 9.87 4.84
N SER A 183 -21.68 10.78 4.85
CA SER A 183 -23.08 10.54 4.46
C SER A 183 -23.21 9.89 3.08
N PHE A 184 -22.41 10.33 2.09
CA PHE A 184 -22.42 9.78 0.74
C PHE A 184 -21.98 8.32 0.68
N ALA A 185 -21.01 7.93 1.51
CA ALA A 185 -20.58 6.54 1.61
C ALA A 185 -21.66 5.71 2.33
N LEU A 186 -22.28 6.23 3.38
CA LEU A 186 -23.40 5.57 4.05
C LEU A 186 -24.61 5.38 3.12
N ALA A 187 -24.93 6.37 2.29
CA ALA A 187 -25.98 6.28 1.29
C ALA A 187 -25.67 5.20 0.25
N ALA A 188 -24.46 5.21 -0.33
CA ALA A 188 -24.04 4.20 -1.30
C ALA A 188 -24.02 2.78 -0.70
N ILE A 189 -23.60 2.63 0.57
CA ILE A 189 -23.66 1.35 1.28
C ILE A 189 -25.12 0.92 1.46
N THR A 190 -26.02 1.82 1.89
CA THR A 190 -27.45 1.53 2.05
C THR A 190 -28.07 1.00 0.77
N GLU A 191 -27.77 1.61 -0.38
CA GLU A 191 -28.22 1.15 -1.70
C GLU A 191 -27.64 -0.22 -2.09
N TYR A 192 -26.41 -0.50 -1.66
CA TYR A 192 -25.73 -1.77 -1.94
C TYR A 192 -26.22 -2.94 -1.06
N LEU A 193 -26.67 -2.70 0.17
CA LEU A 193 -27.04 -3.78 1.10
C LEU A 193 -28.08 -4.77 0.54
N PRO A 194 -29.16 -4.35 -0.14
CA PRO A 194 -30.08 -5.28 -0.80
C PRO A 194 -29.40 -6.14 -1.88
N VAL A 195 -28.50 -5.55 -2.66
CA VAL A 195 -27.72 -6.28 -3.67
C VAL A 195 -26.80 -7.31 -3.00
N ARG A 196 -26.17 -6.96 -1.89
CA ARG A 196 -25.32 -7.86 -1.12
C ARG A 196 -26.10 -9.10 -0.66
N GLU A 197 -27.30 -8.92 -0.13
CA GLU A 197 -28.13 -10.06 0.32
C GLU A 197 -28.50 -10.99 -0.85
N ASN A 198 -28.74 -10.45 -2.05
CA ASN A 198 -28.97 -11.26 -3.24
C ASN A 198 -27.71 -12.02 -3.74
N LEU A 199 -26.52 -11.48 -3.48
CA LEU A 199 -25.24 -12.15 -3.82
C LEU A 199 -24.82 -13.18 -2.77
N LYS A 200 -25.42 -13.14 -1.57
CA LYS A 200 -25.06 -13.98 -0.45
C LYS A 200 -25.49 -15.42 -0.70
N THR A 201 -24.58 -16.33 -0.41
CA THR A 201 -24.74 -17.78 -0.42
C THR A 201 -24.52 -18.31 1.00
N GLU A 202 -24.85 -19.58 1.26
CA GLU A 202 -24.62 -20.21 2.57
C GLU A 202 -23.13 -20.20 2.99
N GLN A 203 -22.23 -20.23 2.01
CA GLN A 203 -20.78 -20.20 2.23
C GLN A 203 -20.19 -18.78 2.25
N SER A 204 -21.03 -17.75 2.13
CA SER A 204 -20.56 -16.37 2.07
C SER A 204 -20.00 -15.93 3.43
N PRO A 205 -18.81 -15.30 3.46
CA PRO A 205 -18.23 -14.82 4.69
C PRO A 205 -18.97 -13.58 5.21
N ASP A 206 -18.79 -13.28 6.50
CA ASP A 206 -19.26 -12.03 7.12
C ASP A 206 -18.38 -10.85 6.68
N ARG A 207 -18.45 -10.49 5.40
CA ARG A 207 -17.79 -9.32 4.81
C ARG A 207 -18.81 -8.35 4.27
N LEU A 208 -18.55 -7.05 4.40
CA LEU A 208 -19.43 -6.01 3.87
C LEU A 208 -19.51 -6.13 2.35
N PHE A 209 -18.38 -6.24 1.64
CA PHE A 209 -18.35 -6.34 0.18
C PHE A 209 -18.14 -7.77 -0.29
N LEU A 210 -19.02 -8.23 -1.19
CA LEU A 210 -18.97 -9.56 -1.79
C LEU A 210 -18.72 -9.51 -3.31
N THR A 211 -18.00 -10.50 -3.81
CA THR A 211 -17.81 -10.73 -5.25
C THR A 211 -19.12 -11.14 -5.91
N LYS A 212 -19.11 -11.27 -7.24
CA LYS A 212 -20.29 -11.75 -8.00
C LYS A 212 -20.76 -13.16 -7.55
N SER A 213 -19.86 -13.97 -7.00
CA SER A 213 -20.14 -15.33 -6.53
C SER A 213 -20.36 -15.42 -5.01
N GLY A 214 -20.58 -14.30 -4.33
CA GLY A 214 -20.81 -14.27 -2.88
C GLY A 214 -19.55 -14.46 -2.02
N LYS A 215 -18.37 -14.54 -2.63
CA LYS A 215 -17.11 -14.71 -1.88
C LYS A 215 -16.59 -13.35 -1.36
N ALA A 216 -15.69 -13.39 -0.38
CA ALA A 216 -14.89 -12.21 -0.03
C ALA A 216 -14.03 -11.76 -1.22
N PHE A 217 -13.82 -10.45 -1.34
CA PHE A 217 -12.81 -9.93 -2.23
C PHE A 217 -11.40 -10.20 -1.68
N ASP A 218 -10.48 -10.54 -2.58
CA ASP A 218 -9.05 -10.34 -2.33
C ASP A 218 -8.63 -8.92 -2.76
N THR A 219 -7.42 -8.53 -2.38
CA THR A 219 -6.90 -7.19 -2.68
C THR A 219 -6.64 -6.97 -4.16
N ASP A 220 -6.31 -8.03 -4.91
CA ASP A 220 -5.96 -7.93 -6.33
C ASP A 220 -7.22 -7.73 -7.18
N GLN A 221 -8.31 -8.41 -6.85
CA GLN A 221 -9.62 -8.21 -7.44
C GLN A 221 -10.11 -6.77 -7.23
N LEU A 222 -9.99 -6.24 -6.02
CA LEU A 222 -10.34 -4.84 -5.75
C LEU A 222 -9.44 -3.88 -6.53
N ASP A 223 -8.13 -4.11 -6.56
CA ASP A 223 -7.19 -3.29 -7.32
C ASP A 223 -7.53 -3.27 -8.81
N ILE A 224 -7.85 -4.43 -9.40
CA ILE A 224 -8.28 -4.55 -10.80
C ILE A 224 -9.56 -3.76 -11.06
N ILE A 225 -10.57 -3.89 -10.20
CA ILE A 225 -11.84 -3.15 -10.33
C ILE A 225 -11.58 -1.64 -10.26
N LEU A 226 -10.83 -1.19 -9.27
CA LEU A 226 -10.55 0.22 -9.04
C LEU A 226 -9.71 0.84 -10.17
N LYS A 227 -8.69 0.12 -10.66
CA LYS A 227 -7.88 0.56 -11.79
C LYS A 227 -8.70 0.83 -13.05
N ARG A 228 -9.75 0.03 -13.31
CA ARG A 228 -10.66 0.28 -14.44
C ARG A 228 -11.33 1.65 -14.31
N TYR A 229 -11.81 2.00 -13.11
CA TYR A 229 -12.40 3.33 -12.88
C TYR A 229 -11.38 4.46 -12.96
N PHE A 230 -10.18 4.27 -12.41
CA PHE A 230 -9.13 5.30 -12.48
C PHE A 230 -8.68 5.60 -13.92
N GLN A 231 -8.66 4.58 -14.77
CA GLN A 231 -8.32 4.74 -16.19
C GLN A 231 -9.32 5.59 -16.96
N LEU A 232 -10.59 5.62 -16.55
CA LEU A 232 -11.64 6.40 -17.20
C LEU A 232 -11.52 7.91 -16.94
N ILE A 233 -10.83 8.32 -15.87
CA ILE A 233 -10.63 9.75 -15.55
C ILE A 233 -9.30 10.27 -16.06
N ALA A 234 -8.23 9.53 -15.80
CA ALA A 234 -6.89 10.03 -16.11
C ALA A 234 -5.92 8.88 -16.38
N ARG A 235 -6.14 8.18 -17.51
CA ARG A 235 -5.28 7.10 -18.00
C ARG A 235 -3.78 7.45 -17.96
N ALA A 236 -3.42 8.69 -18.30
CA ALA A 236 -2.03 9.16 -18.33
C ALA A 236 -1.43 9.46 -16.93
N LYS A 237 -2.25 9.66 -15.90
CA LYS A 237 -1.74 10.05 -14.57
C LYS A 237 -1.25 8.85 -13.75
N GLY A 238 -1.59 7.61 -14.11
CA GLY A 238 -1.11 6.41 -13.41
C GLY A 238 -1.65 6.31 -11.98
N TYR A 239 -2.92 6.69 -11.81
CA TYR A 239 -3.60 6.66 -10.52
C TYR A 239 -3.81 5.25 -9.98
N SER A 240 -3.85 5.15 -8.65
CA SER A 240 -3.93 3.89 -7.91
C SER A 240 -4.72 4.07 -6.61
N PRO A 241 -5.07 2.99 -5.91
CA PRO A 241 -5.75 3.08 -4.61
C PRO A 241 -4.92 3.87 -3.58
N HIS A 242 -3.60 3.76 -3.64
CA HIS A 242 -2.70 4.56 -2.81
C HIS A 242 -2.78 6.06 -3.12
N THR A 243 -2.95 6.42 -4.40
CA THR A 243 -3.15 7.81 -4.85
C THR A 243 -4.46 8.36 -4.28
N LEU A 244 -5.56 7.59 -4.34
CA LEU A 244 -6.86 8.02 -3.80
C LEU A 244 -6.78 8.25 -2.28
N ARG A 245 -6.13 7.34 -1.55
CA ARG A 245 -5.87 7.50 -0.12
C ARG A 245 -5.00 8.71 0.21
N HIS A 246 -3.97 8.97 -0.59
CA HIS A 246 -3.15 10.17 -0.41
C HIS A 246 -3.94 11.46 -0.69
N SER A 247 -4.85 11.41 -1.66
CA SER A 247 -5.75 12.53 -1.99
C SER A 247 -6.71 12.82 -0.84
N PHE A 248 -7.26 11.80 -0.18
CA PHE A 248 -8.02 11.98 1.07
C PHE A 248 -7.24 12.80 2.10
N ALA A 249 -5.99 12.40 2.39
CA ALA A 249 -5.16 13.11 3.38
C ALA A 249 -4.88 14.56 2.96
N THR A 250 -4.61 14.77 1.68
CA THR A 250 -4.29 16.09 1.11
C THR A 250 -5.51 17.01 1.13
N HIS A 251 -6.70 16.52 0.75
CA HIS A 251 -7.94 17.29 0.77
C HIS A 251 -8.35 17.65 2.21
N MET A 252 -8.23 16.71 3.15
CA MET A 252 -8.48 16.96 4.56
C MET A 252 -7.60 18.09 5.09
N LEU A 253 -6.29 18.03 4.80
CA LEU A 253 -5.34 19.06 5.21
C LEU A 253 -5.60 20.41 4.54
N ALA A 254 -5.92 20.42 3.24
CA ALA A 254 -6.23 21.62 2.48
C ALA A 254 -7.48 22.35 3.02
N ARG A 255 -8.44 21.60 3.57
CA ARG A 255 -9.63 22.14 4.25
C ARG A 255 -9.42 22.43 5.74
N GLY A 256 -8.17 22.37 6.20
CA GLY A 256 -7.76 22.78 7.55
C GLY A 256 -8.14 21.79 8.65
N ALA A 257 -8.30 20.50 8.33
CA ALA A 257 -8.37 19.48 9.37
C ALA A 257 -7.02 19.32 10.08
N ASP A 258 -7.11 18.99 11.37
CA ASP A 258 -5.93 18.78 12.20
C ASP A 258 -5.10 17.59 11.71
N LEU A 259 -3.80 17.81 11.55
CA LEU A 259 -2.88 16.81 11.00
C LEU A 259 -2.81 15.55 11.87
N ARG A 260 -2.92 15.68 13.20
CA ARG A 260 -2.87 14.51 14.10
C ARG A 260 -4.14 13.68 13.96
N ALA A 261 -5.30 14.31 13.88
CA ALA A 261 -6.54 13.60 13.58
C ALA A 261 -6.49 12.88 12.22
N ILE A 262 -5.89 13.48 11.19
CA ILE A 262 -5.66 12.81 9.89
C ILE A 262 -4.74 11.57 10.04
N GLN A 263 -3.68 11.67 10.84
CA GLN A 263 -2.76 10.55 11.08
C GLN A 263 -3.46 9.37 11.78
N GLU A 264 -4.30 9.65 12.78
CA GLU A 264 -5.13 8.65 13.48
C GLU A 264 -6.14 8.00 12.52
N LEU A 265 -6.86 8.79 11.70
CA LEU A 265 -7.79 8.28 10.69
C LEU A 265 -7.13 7.29 9.72
N LEU A 266 -5.89 7.56 9.35
CA LEU A 266 -5.09 6.72 8.45
C LEU A 266 -4.37 5.58 9.18
N GLY A 267 -4.31 5.57 10.51
CA GLY A 267 -3.57 4.56 11.28
C GLY A 267 -2.07 4.56 10.95
N HIS A 268 -1.46 5.74 10.83
CA HIS A 268 -0.01 5.86 10.71
C HIS A 268 0.65 5.69 12.08
N ALA A 269 1.29 4.54 12.29
CA ALA A 269 1.83 4.17 13.60
C ALA A 269 3.18 4.83 13.96
N LEU A 270 3.74 5.81 13.23
CA LEU A 270 4.99 6.48 13.60
C LEU A 270 5.34 7.70 12.72
N LEU A 271 5.75 8.80 13.36
CA LEU A 271 6.88 9.65 12.96
C LEU A 271 7.70 9.96 14.23
N SER A 272 8.87 9.32 14.35
CA SER A 272 10.03 9.66 15.19
C SER A 272 9.82 10.28 16.58
N THR A 273 10.15 9.47 17.61
CA THR A 273 10.87 9.83 18.85
C THR A 273 10.43 11.07 19.64
N THR A 274 9.84 10.75 20.80
CA THR A 274 9.94 11.41 22.11
C THR A 274 9.32 12.81 22.26
N GLU A 275 8.37 12.86 23.22
CA GLU A 275 7.94 14.05 23.97
C GLU A 275 6.94 14.99 23.29
N LEU A 276 5.67 14.56 23.22
CA LEU A 276 4.46 15.33 23.61
C LEU A 276 3.21 14.53 23.21
N TYR A 277 2.96 13.44 23.94
CA TYR A 277 1.75 12.64 23.85
C TYR A 277 0.54 13.47 24.30
N THR A 278 -0.39 13.74 23.38
CA THR A 278 -1.72 14.28 23.70
C THR A 278 -2.73 13.38 22.99
N HIS A 279 -3.58 12.71 23.78
CA HIS A 279 -4.62 11.82 23.29
C HIS A 279 -5.58 12.59 22.37
N VAL A 280 -5.68 12.21 21.10
CA VAL A 280 -6.73 12.71 20.21
C VAL A 280 -8.00 11.92 20.55
N SER A 281 -9.06 12.61 20.99
CA SER A 281 -10.33 11.96 21.32
C SER A 281 -11.12 11.61 20.05
N LEU A 282 -12.11 10.73 20.15
CA LEU A 282 -13.03 10.44 19.04
C LEU A 282 -13.80 11.70 18.60
N GLU A 283 -14.08 12.63 19.52
CA GLU A 283 -14.72 13.90 19.17
C GLU A 283 -13.81 14.78 18.31
N ASP A 284 -12.52 14.83 18.62
CA ASP A 284 -11.54 15.57 17.82
C ASP A 284 -11.40 14.96 16.43
N ILE A 285 -11.42 13.63 16.33
CA ILE A 285 -11.45 12.91 15.05
C ILE A 285 -12.70 13.29 14.24
N LYS A 286 -13.89 13.28 14.86
CA LYS A 286 -15.14 13.67 14.19
C LYS A 286 -15.12 15.14 13.76
N LYS A 287 -14.65 16.05 14.61
CA LYS A 287 -14.54 17.48 14.29
C LYS A 287 -13.59 17.71 13.11
N ALA A 288 -12.41 17.10 13.14
CA ALA A 288 -11.44 17.19 12.06
C ALA A 288 -12.00 16.59 10.75
N TYR A 289 -12.71 15.46 10.84
CA TYR A 289 -13.37 14.85 9.70
C TYR A 289 -14.44 15.75 9.09
N ASN A 290 -15.35 16.26 9.90
CA ASN A 290 -16.44 17.12 9.43
C ASN A 290 -15.91 18.42 8.81
N LYS A 291 -14.84 18.98 9.38
CA LYS A 291 -14.16 20.17 8.85
C LYS A 291 -13.42 19.89 7.54
N GLY A 292 -12.71 18.77 7.47
CA GLY A 292 -11.74 18.51 6.41
C GLY A 292 -12.27 17.70 5.23
N HIS A 293 -13.21 16.79 5.44
CA HIS A 293 -13.55 15.83 4.40
C HIS A 293 -14.47 16.47 3.36
N PRO A 294 -14.18 16.39 2.04
CA PRO A 294 -15.02 17.02 1.01
C PRO A 294 -16.46 16.52 0.93
N ARG A 295 -16.75 15.38 1.57
CA ARG A 295 -18.02 14.67 1.51
C ARG A 295 -18.44 14.16 2.90
N SER A 296 -18.15 14.91 3.97
CA SER A 296 -18.49 14.53 5.35
C SER A 296 -20.00 14.53 5.61
N SER A 297 -20.72 15.49 5.05
CA SER A 297 -22.17 15.74 5.20
C SER A 297 -22.90 15.65 3.87
#